data_AF-A0A8H7SAS1-F1
#
_entry.id   AF-A0A8H7SAS1-F1
#
_cell.length_a   1.000
_cell.length_b   1.000
_cell.length_c   1.000
_cell.angle_alpha   90.00
_cell.angle_beta   90.00
_cell.angle_gamma   90.00
#
_symmetry.space_group_name_H-M   'P 1'
#
loop_
_entity.id
_entity.type
_entity.pdbx_description
1 polymer ?
#
loop_
_entity_poly.entity_id
_entity_poly.type
_entity_poly.pdbx_seq_one_letter_code
_entity_poly.pdbx_strand_id
1 'polypeptide(L)'
;MLTKPNNIRLAACRLYICIDPILWLPITTKERSRVVRWRIGFLPGKPVSCWCHHDGALTTTTHLIKCFHLRAILEVPDTATIDPISLVLNKLPKKPPKEQRHQQYWN
;
A
#
# COMPACT_ATOMS: atom_id res chain seq x y z
N MET A 1 -12.64 25.76 -8.83
CA MET A 1 -13.67 24.73 -8.55
C MET A 1 -12.98 23.49 -8.03
N LEU A 2 -12.93 23.31 -6.71
CA LEU A 2 -12.33 22.13 -6.06
C LEU A 2 -13.35 20.99 -6.10
N THR A 3 -13.17 20.04 -7.00
CA THR A 3 -13.96 18.80 -6.99
C THR A 3 -13.61 18.03 -5.72
N LYS A 4 -14.61 17.88 -4.85
CA LYS A 4 -14.64 16.97 -3.70
C LYS A 4 -13.88 15.67 -4.04
N PRO A 5 -12.98 15.17 -3.18
CA PRO A 5 -12.49 13.81 -3.36
C PRO A 5 -13.70 12.89 -3.22
N ASN A 6 -14.13 12.32 -4.34
CA ASN A 6 -15.11 11.23 -4.35
C ASN A 6 -14.62 10.23 -3.31
N ASN A 7 -15.45 9.95 -2.31
CA ASN A 7 -15.17 8.95 -1.30
C ASN A 7 -14.90 7.65 -2.03
N ILE A 8 -13.62 7.31 -2.25
CA ILE A 8 -13.21 6.07 -2.89
C ILE A 8 -13.64 4.99 -1.90
N ARG A 9 -14.84 4.46 -2.13
CA ARG A 9 -15.36 3.32 -1.38
C ARG A 9 -14.32 2.23 -1.59
N LEU A 10 -13.74 1.70 -0.51
CA LEU A 10 -12.79 0.58 -0.50
C LEU A 10 -13.17 -0.56 -1.48
N ALA A 11 -14.47 -0.73 -1.74
CA ALA A 11 -15.04 -1.64 -2.73
C ALA A 11 -14.56 -1.40 -4.18
N ALA A 12 -14.33 -0.16 -4.61
CA ALA A 12 -13.90 0.15 -5.98
C ALA A 12 -12.46 -0.29 -6.28
N CYS A 13 -11.65 -0.53 -5.24
CA CYS A 13 -10.28 -1.02 -5.38
C CYS A 13 -10.20 -2.56 -5.33
N ARG A 14 -11.32 -3.28 -5.22
CA ARG A 14 -11.34 -4.74 -5.15
C ARG A 14 -12.39 -5.36 -6.06
N LEU A 15 -11.96 -6.38 -6.79
CA LEU A 15 -12.83 -7.21 -7.62
C LEU A 15 -13.88 -8.00 -6.79
N TYR A 16 -13.69 -8.14 -5.46
CA TYR A 16 -14.57 -8.92 -4.59
C TYR A 16 -14.67 -8.33 -3.17
N ILE A 17 -15.84 -8.46 -2.55
CA ILE A 17 -16.09 -8.13 -1.14
C ILE A 17 -15.52 -9.28 -0.28
N CYS A 18 -14.37 -9.05 0.34
CA CYS A 18 -13.76 -9.99 1.28
C CYS A 18 -12.99 -9.25 2.39
N ILE A 19 -12.74 -9.95 3.49
CA ILE A 19 -11.83 -9.49 4.55
C ILE A 19 -10.46 -9.24 3.91
N ASP A 20 -9.87 -8.07 4.17
CA ASP A 20 -8.59 -7.68 3.56
C ASP A 20 -7.47 -8.61 4.05
N PRO A 21 -6.69 -9.22 3.13
CA PRO A 21 -5.45 -9.90 3.43
C PRO A 21 -4.53 -9.16 4.42
N ILE A 22 -4.54 -7.83 4.40
CA ILE A 22 -3.73 -6.97 5.28
C ILE A 22 -4.02 -7.19 6.77
N LEU A 23 -5.25 -7.57 7.14
CA LEU A 23 -5.63 -7.74 8.55
C LEU A 23 -4.92 -8.91 9.19
N TRP A 24 -4.44 -9.81 8.34
CA TRP A 24 -3.76 -10.99 8.77
C TRP A 24 -2.25 -10.73 8.89
N LEU A 25 -1.65 -9.81 8.13
CA LEU A 25 -0.20 -9.57 8.17
C LEU A 25 0.38 -9.35 9.58
N PRO A 26 1.54 -9.97 9.90
CA PRO A 26 2.25 -9.80 11.16
C PRO A 26 3.03 -8.47 11.16
N ILE A 27 2.30 -7.35 11.15
CA ILE A 27 2.82 -5.98 11.07
C ILE A 27 2.22 -5.11 12.16
N THR A 28 2.92 -4.04 12.53
CA THR A 28 2.47 -3.11 13.56
C THR A 28 1.17 -2.40 13.15
N THR A 29 0.39 -1.94 14.13
CA THR A 29 -0.83 -1.14 13.89
C THR A 29 -0.54 0.10 13.02
N LYS A 30 0.63 0.71 13.19
CA LYS A 30 1.07 1.88 12.42
C LYS A 30 1.30 1.54 10.95
N GLU A 31 1.98 0.44 10.67
CA GLU A 31 2.22 -0.05 9.31
C GLU A 31 0.91 -0.50 8.65
N ARG A 32 0.08 -1.24 9.37
CA ARG A 32 -1.24 -1.65 8.91
C ARG A 32 -2.09 -0.45 8.48
N SER A 33 -2.12 0.58 9.33
CA SER A 33 -2.82 1.84 9.04
C SER A 33 -2.27 2.55 7.78
N ARG A 34 -0.94 2.52 7.55
CA ARG A 34 -0.33 3.07 6.33
C ARG A 34 -0.74 2.31 5.08
N VAL A 35 -0.74 0.98 5.12
CA VAL A 35 -1.10 0.15 3.96
C VAL A 35 -2.60 0.22 3.66
N VAL A 36 -3.49 0.30 4.66
CA VAL A 36 -4.92 0.59 4.43
C VAL A 36 -5.10 1.94 3.75
N ARG A 37 -4.40 2.98 4.24
CA ARG A 37 -4.38 4.28 3.59
C ARG A 37 -3.86 4.21 2.16
N TRP A 38 -2.80 3.43 1.88
CA TRP A 38 -2.35 3.20 0.50
C TRP A 38 -3.47 2.66 -0.39
N ARG A 39 -4.14 1.60 0.07
CA ARG A 39 -5.19 0.90 -0.69
C ARG A 39 -6.36 1.79 -1.06
N ILE A 40 -6.64 2.83 -0.29
CA ILE A 40 -7.72 3.81 -0.58
C ILE A 40 -7.20 5.10 -1.22
N GLY A 41 -5.92 5.14 -1.62
CA GLY A 41 -5.31 6.31 -2.26
C GLY A 41 -4.97 7.46 -1.31
N PHE A 42 -4.82 7.17 -0.02
CA PHE A 42 -4.71 8.16 1.08
C PHE A 42 -3.32 8.25 1.71
N LEU A 43 -2.25 8.24 0.89
CA LEU A 43 -0.89 8.46 1.37
C LEU A 43 -0.24 9.69 0.72
N PRO A 44 0.28 10.64 1.52
CA PRO A 44 -0.18 11.08 2.84
C PRO A 44 -1.39 12.04 2.67
N GLY A 45 -2.30 12.08 3.65
CA GLY A 45 -3.48 12.96 3.59
C GLY A 45 -3.16 14.44 3.28
N LYS A 46 -1.92 14.86 3.59
CA LYS A 46 -1.24 16.00 2.99
C LYS A 46 0.10 15.52 2.42
N PRO A 47 0.40 15.74 1.14
CA PRO A 47 1.71 15.42 0.60
C PRO A 47 2.80 16.17 1.40
N VAL A 48 3.83 15.45 1.83
CA VAL A 48 4.99 16.01 2.54
C VAL A 48 6.17 16.07 1.58
N SER A 49 7.15 16.92 1.83
CA SER A 49 8.41 16.88 1.08
C SER A 49 9.15 15.58 1.39
N CYS A 50 9.80 15.01 0.37
CA CYS A 50 10.65 13.83 0.54
C CYS A 50 12.02 14.26 1.06
N TRP A 51 12.68 13.40 1.84
CA TRP A 51 14.00 13.65 2.41
C TRP A 51 15.12 13.79 1.36
N CYS A 52 14.88 13.33 0.14
CA CYS A 52 15.81 13.53 -0.98
C CYS A 52 15.82 14.97 -1.52
N HIS A 53 15.12 15.92 -0.87
CA HIS A 53 15.14 17.35 -1.19
C HIS A 53 14.83 17.67 -2.66
N HIS A 54 13.86 16.97 -3.25
CA HIS A 54 13.42 17.27 -4.61
C HIS A 54 12.63 18.59 -4.64
N ASP A 55 13.35 19.71 -4.80
CA ASP A 55 12.92 21.09 -5.09
C ASP A 55 11.49 21.46 -4.65
N GLY A 56 11.21 21.41 -3.34
CA GLY A 56 9.95 21.87 -2.77
C GLY A 56 8.70 21.12 -3.26
N ALA A 57 8.86 20.03 -4.01
CA ALA A 57 7.77 19.28 -4.61
C ALA A 57 7.17 18.29 -3.59
N LEU A 58 5.85 18.23 -3.61
CA LEU A 58 5.05 17.31 -2.83
C LEU A 58 5.37 15.85 -3.20
N THR A 59 5.58 14.98 -2.20
CA THR A 59 5.86 13.56 -2.42
C THR A 59 4.67 12.87 -3.08
N THR A 60 4.83 12.46 -4.33
CA THR A 60 3.86 11.63 -5.05
C THR A 60 4.20 10.14 -4.93
N THR A 61 3.23 9.27 -5.19
CA THR A 61 3.43 7.81 -5.29
C THR A 61 4.56 7.45 -6.26
N THR A 62 4.59 8.08 -7.45
CA THR A 62 5.64 7.86 -8.46
C THR A 62 7.01 8.26 -7.93
N HIS A 63 7.09 9.37 -7.20
CA HIS A 63 8.32 9.80 -6.57
C HIS A 63 8.79 8.78 -5.52
N LEU A 64 7.91 8.28 -4.66
CA LEU A 64 8.28 7.25 -3.66
C LEU A 64 8.84 5.99 -4.33
N ILE A 65 8.21 5.52 -5.41
CA ILE A 65 8.66 4.33 -6.14
C ILE A 65 10.08 4.51 -6.67
N LYS A 66 10.39 5.68 -7.22
CA LYS A 66 11.72 6.00 -7.75
C LYS A 66 12.74 6.25 -6.64
N CYS A 67 12.41 7.14 -5.71
CA CYS A 67 13.29 7.61 -4.64
C CYS A 67 13.73 6.47 -3.70
N PHE A 68 12.83 5.54 -3.40
CA PHE A 68 13.13 4.38 -2.56
C PHE A 68 13.48 3.12 -3.36
N HIS A 69 13.63 3.22 -4.68
CA HIS A 69 13.88 2.08 -5.56
C HIS A 69 12.95 0.88 -5.29
N LEU A 70 11.67 1.16 -5.04
CA LEU A 70 10.72 0.15 -4.53
C LEU A 70 10.55 -1.03 -5.46
N ARG A 71 10.72 -0.85 -6.77
CA ARG A 71 10.68 -1.95 -7.75
C ARG A 71 11.80 -2.96 -7.54
N ALA A 72 13.02 -2.50 -7.25
CA ALA A 72 14.15 -3.37 -6.94
C ALA A 72 13.94 -4.09 -5.59
N ILE A 73 13.55 -3.35 -4.56
CA ILE A 73 13.32 -3.90 -3.20
C ILE A 73 12.22 -4.97 -3.20
N LEU A 74 11.17 -4.75 -3.99
CA LEU A 74 10.00 -5.64 -4.06
C LEU A 74 10.09 -6.66 -5.21
N GLU A 75 11.23 -6.73 -5.90
CA GLU A 75 11.46 -7.64 -7.03
C GLU A 75 10.37 -7.56 -8.11
N VAL A 76 9.92 -6.33 -8.40
CA VAL A 76 8.91 -6.05 -9.42
C VAL A 76 9.59 -5.55 -10.70
N PRO A 77 9.34 -6.18 -11.86
CA PRO A 77 9.92 -5.72 -13.13
C PRO A 77 9.55 -4.27 -13.45
N ASP A 78 10.46 -3.51 -14.06
CA ASP A 78 10.19 -2.15 -14.52
C ASP A 78 9.13 -2.08 -15.63
N THR A 79 8.95 -3.18 -16.36
CA THR A 79 7.90 -3.34 -17.39
C THR A 79 6.50 -3.49 -16.83
N ALA A 80 6.34 -3.72 -15.51
CA ALA A 80 5.03 -3.87 -14.90
C ALA A 80 4.28 -2.54 -14.85
N THR A 81 3.11 -2.52 -15.50
CA THR A 81 2.21 -1.35 -15.59
C THR A 81 1.50 -1.03 -14.28
N ILE A 82 1.44 -2.00 -13.37
CA ILE A 82 0.89 -1.84 -12.02
C ILE A 82 1.97 -1.30 -11.06
N ASP A 83 1.57 -0.48 -10.09
CA ASP A 83 2.50 0.00 -9.07
C ASP A 83 3.01 -1.18 -8.22
N PRO A 84 4.30 -1.18 -7.82
CA PRO A 84 4.93 -2.34 -7.19
C PRO A 84 4.32 -2.69 -5.84
N ILE A 85 3.86 -1.68 -5.08
CA ILE A 85 3.23 -1.90 -3.78
C ILE A 85 1.88 -2.61 -3.99
N SER A 86 1.01 -2.13 -4.88
CA SER A 86 -0.28 -2.78 -5.15
C SER A 86 -0.11 -4.20 -5.69
N LEU A 87 0.91 -4.45 -6.53
CA LEU A 87 1.23 -5.80 -7.01
C LEU A 87 1.54 -6.75 -5.84
N VAL A 88 2.44 -6.35 -4.94
CA VAL A 88 2.80 -7.16 -3.75
C VAL A 88 1.59 -7.34 -2.85
N LEU A 89 0.83 -6.28 -2.59
CA LEU A 89 -0.36 -6.36 -1.75
C LEU A 89 -1.44 -7.29 -2.34
N ASN A 90 -1.52 -7.41 -3.67
CA ASN A 90 -2.45 -8.32 -4.35
C ASN A 90 -2.00 -9.79 -4.28
N LYS A 91 -0.72 -10.05 -4.00
CA LYS A 91 -0.17 -11.39 -3.77
C LYS A 91 -0.34 -11.88 -2.34
N LEU A 92 -0.86 -11.05 -1.43
CA LEU A 92 -1.05 -11.43 -0.03
C LEU A 92 -2.02 -12.62 0.11
N PRO A 93 -1.76 -13.53 1.06
CA PRO A 93 -2.63 -14.66 1.32
C PRO A 93 -4.01 -14.17 1.78
N LYS A 94 -5.07 -14.65 1.12
CA LYS A 94 -6.46 -14.27 1.41
C LYS A 94 -7.04 -14.96 2.65
N LYS A 95 -6.29 -15.88 3.24
CA LYS A 95 -6.68 -16.67 4.41
C LYS A 95 -5.53 -16.67 5.41
N PRO A 96 -5.82 -16.69 6.72
CA PRO A 96 -4.79 -16.83 7.72
C PRO A 96 -4.05 -18.16 7.55
N PRO A 97 -2.78 -18.25 8.00
CA PRO A 97 -2.05 -19.50 8.04
C PRO A 97 -2.81 -20.55 8.86
N LYS A 98 -2.95 -21.77 8.30
CA LYS A 98 -3.60 -22.89 9.01
C LYS A 98 -2.73 -23.45 10.13
N GLU A 99 -1.42 -23.30 10.03
CA GLU A 99 -0.46 -23.83 11.00
C GLU A 99 -0.35 -22.94 12.23
N GLN A 100 -0.51 -23.53 13.42
CA GLN A 100 -0.43 -22.84 14.71
C GLN A 100 0.88 -22.05 14.92
N ARG A 101 2.02 -22.61 14.51
CA ARG A 101 3.33 -21.95 14.58
C ARG A 101 3.41 -20.65 13.78
N HIS A 102 2.55 -20.48 12.79
CA HIS A 102 2.47 -19.25 12.01
C HIS A 102 1.43 -18.30 12.60
N GLN A 103 0.42 -18.78 13.33
CA GLN A 103 -0.60 -17.93 13.98
C GLN A 103 -0.02 -17.04 15.09
N GLN A 104 1.06 -17.44 15.74
CA GLN A 104 1.68 -16.66 16.83
C GLN A 104 2.15 -15.26 16.43
N TYR A 105 2.45 -15.03 15.15
CA TYR A 105 2.86 -13.72 14.64
C TYR A 105 1.67 -12.81 14.29
N TRP A 106 0.44 -13.31 14.39
CA TRP A 106 -0.78 -12.70 13.84
C TRP A 106 -1.71 -12.17 14.94
N ASN A 107 -1.26 -12.16 16.21
CA ASN A 107 -1.95 -11.61 17.38
C ASN A 107 -1.62 -10.13 17.63
#